data_AF-A0A4P6XCL3-F1
#
_entry.id   AF-A0A4P6XCL3-F1
#
_cell.length_a   1.000
_cell.length_b   1.000
_cell.length_c   1.000
_cell.angle_alpha   90.00
_cell.angle_beta   90.00
_cell.angle_gamma   90.00
#
_symmetry.space_group_name_H-M   'P 1'
#
loop_
_entity.id
_entity.type
_entity.pdbx_description
1 polymer ?
#
loop_
_entity_poly.entity_id
_entity_poly.type
_entity_poly.pdbx_seq_one_letter_code
_entity_poly.pdbx_strand_id
1 'polypeptide(L)' 'MNRAQAIDSAISLMKRALQQLDSVNETGAAAYLQQAINELTGAPRPQTVEQAEVLLETPEARAILERHLACFQIGIE' A
#
# COMPACT_ATOMS: atom_id res chain seq x y z
N MET A 1 9.74 4.66 -27.08
CA MET A 1 9.43 4.84 -25.65
C MET A 1 10.71 5.21 -24.94
N ASN A 2 10.75 6.34 -24.24
CA ASN A 2 11.95 6.73 -23.47
C ASN A 2 11.92 6.08 -22.06
N ARG A 3 13.05 6.12 -21.35
CA ARG A 3 13.20 5.47 -20.03
C ARG A 3 12.16 5.95 -19.01
N ALA A 4 11.83 7.24 -19.01
CA ALA A 4 10.83 7.80 -18.09
C ALA A 4 9.43 7.22 -18.37
N GLN A 5 9.02 7.19 -19.64
CA GLN A 5 7.74 6.61 -20.05
C GLN A 5 7.65 5.11 -19.72
N ALA A 6 8.76 4.38 -19.82
CA ALA A 6 8.83 2.97 -19.45
C ALA A 6 8.61 2.76 -17.95
N ILE A 7 9.21 3.62 -17.11
CA ILE A 7 9.06 3.59 -15.65
C ILE A 7 7.62 3.95 -15.25
N ASP A 8 7.05 5.01 -15.82
CA ASP A 8 5.66 5.42 -15.54
C ASP A 8 4.66 4.30 -15.90
N SER A 9 4.88 3.65 -17.05
CA SER A 9 4.07 2.51 -17.48
C SER A 9 4.21 1.32 -16.53
N ALA A 10 5.43 1.02 -16.07
CA ALA A 10 5.68 -0.04 -15.10
C ALA A 10 4.97 0.24 -13.76
N ILE A 11 5.07 1.48 -13.24
CA ILE A 11 4.39 1.88 -12.00
C ILE A 11 2.86 1.75 -12.15
N SER A 12 2.30 2.12 -13.30
CA SER A 12 0.86 1.97 -13.58
C SER A 12 0.41 0.51 -13.53
N LEU A 13 1.19 -0.40 -14.14
CA LEU A 13 0.92 -1.84 -14.09
C LEU A 13 1.05 -2.40 -12.67
N MET A 14 2.07 -1.98 -11.91
CA MET A 14 2.25 -2.40 -10.52
C MET A 14 1.09 -1.94 -9.63
N LYS A 15 0.59 -0.70 -9.81
CA LYS A 15 -0.59 -0.22 -9.08
C LYS A 15 -1.86 -1.03 -9.39
N ARG A 16 -2.03 -1.47 -10.64
CA ARG A 16 -3.15 -2.36 -11.02
C ARG A 16 -3.01 -3.75 -10.41
N ALA A 17 -1.81 -4.32 -10.43
CA ALA A 17 -1.55 -5.61 -9.77
C ALA A 17 -1.78 -5.52 -8.26
N LEU A 18 -1.43 -4.39 -7.62
CA LEU A 18 -1.73 -4.14 -6.21
C LEU A 18 -3.23 -4.21 -5.93
N GLN A 19 -4.05 -3.51 -6.73
CA GLN A 19 -5.51 -3.57 -6.60
C GLN A 19 -6.08 -4.99 -6.76
N GLN A 20 -5.48 -5.81 -7.63
CA GLN A 20 -5.88 -7.20 -7.79
C GLN A 20 -5.52 -8.03 -6.55
N LEU A 21 -4.32 -7.86 -5.99
CA LEU A 21 -3.89 -8.54 -4.77
C LEU A 21 -4.77 -8.14 -3.57
N ASP A 22 -5.11 -6.87 -3.44
CA ASP A 22 -6.05 -6.39 -2.42
C ASP A 22 -7.43 -7.02 -2.58
N SER A 23 -7.89 -7.22 -3.84
CA SER A 23 -9.21 -7.83 -4.11
C SER A 23 -9.30 -9.30 -3.69
N VAL A 24 -8.17 -10.00 -3.60
CA VAL A 24 -8.09 -11.41 -3.16
C VAL A 24 -7.54 -11.55 -1.74
N ASN A 25 -7.36 -10.44 -1.00
CA ASN A 25 -6.76 -10.40 0.34
C ASN A 25 -5.35 -11.01 0.43
N GLU A 26 -4.56 -10.97 -0.65
CA GLU A 26 -3.16 -11.42 -0.67
C GLU A 26 -2.25 -10.33 -0.07
N THR A 27 -2.44 -10.05 1.22
CA THR A 27 -1.83 -8.92 1.94
C THR A 27 -0.30 -8.93 1.93
N GLY A 28 0.32 -10.12 1.99
CA GLY A 28 1.77 -10.26 1.93
C GLY A 28 2.35 -9.85 0.57
N ALA A 29 1.75 -10.34 -0.51
CA ALA A 29 2.16 -9.98 -1.87
C ALA A 29 1.88 -8.49 -2.18
N ALA A 30 0.74 -7.98 -1.70
CA ALA A 30 0.39 -6.56 -1.83
C ALA A 30 1.43 -5.67 -1.13
N ALA A 31 1.86 -6.03 0.08
CA ALA A 31 2.88 -5.29 0.83
C ALA A 31 4.23 -5.25 0.10
N TYR A 32 4.72 -6.38 -0.43
CA TYR A 32 5.96 -6.41 -1.20
C TYR A 32 5.88 -5.56 -2.47
N LEU A 33 4.75 -5.61 -3.17
CA LEU A 33 4.55 -4.84 -4.38
C LEU A 33 4.46 -3.33 -4.09
N GLN A 34 3.77 -2.94 -3.03
CA GLN A 34 3.70 -1.56 -2.56
C GLN A 34 5.10 -1.03 -2.16
N GLN A 35 5.92 -1.87 -1.51
CA GLN A 35 7.29 -1.51 -1.18
C GLN A 35 8.15 -1.27 -2.43
N ALA A 36 8.00 -2.10 -3.47
CA ALA A 36 8.70 -1.92 -4.74
C ALA A 36 8.26 -0.64 -5.48
N ILE A 37 6.96 -0.31 -5.46
CA ILE A 37 6.45 0.96 -5.99
C ILE A 37 7.10 2.14 -5.25
N ASN A 38 7.15 2.07 -3.91
CA ASN A 38 7.72 3.12 -3.08
C ASN A 38 9.22 3.36 -3.36
N GLU A 39 10.00 2.30 -3.58
CA GLU A 39 11.41 2.42 -4.00
C GLU A 39 11.56 3.13 -5.35
N LEU A 40 10.69 2.79 -6.32
CA LEU A 40 10.74 3.36 -7.66
C LEU A 40 10.26 4.82 -7.73
N THR A 41 9.29 5.21 -6.89
CA THR A 41 8.78 6.58 -6.83
C THR A 41 9.59 7.49 -5.90
N GLY A 42 10.54 6.92 -5.15
CA GLY A 42 11.29 7.65 -4.13
C GLY A 42 10.41 8.08 -2.95
N ALA A 43 9.32 7.35 -2.68
CA ALA A 43 8.46 7.64 -1.55
C ALA A 43 9.30 7.57 -0.25
N PRO A 44 9.19 8.57 0.65
CA PRO A 44 9.98 8.60 1.86
C PRO A 44 9.68 7.36 2.70
N ARG A 45 10.72 6.56 2.99
CA ARG A 45 10.62 5.48 3.97
C ARG A 45 10.62 6.09 5.36
N PRO A 46 9.61 5.82 6.19
CA PRO A 46 9.68 6.21 7.59
C PRO A 46 10.88 5.51 8.24
N GLN A 47 11.74 6.31 8.86
CA GLN A 47 12.92 5.83 9.58
C GLN A 47 12.68 5.67 11.08
N THR A 48 11.56 6.20 11.58
CA THR A 48 11.13 6.09 12.98
C THR A 48 9.68 5.66 13.06
N VAL A 49 9.28 5.19 14.25
CA VAL A 49 7.89 4.79 14.53
C VAL A 49 6.97 5.99 14.37
N GLU A 50 7.38 7.17 14.85
CA GLU A 50 6.61 8.40 14.76
C GLU A 50 6.37 8.83 13.30
N GLN A 51 7.35 8.63 12.41
CA GLN A 51 7.17 8.89 10.98
C GLN A 51 6.20 7.90 10.34
N ALA A 52 6.20 6.64 10.79
CA ALA A 52 5.24 5.64 10.32
C ALA A 52 3.82 5.96 10.82
N GLU A 53 3.68 6.40 12.07
CA GLU A 53 2.41 6.83 12.67
C GLU A 53 1.82 8.02 11.91
N VAL A 54 2.61 9.06 11.61
CA VAL A 54 2.15 10.21 10.82
C VAL A 54 1.67 9.82 9.43
N LEU A 55 2.30 8.82 8.79
CA LEU A 55 1.84 8.30 7.49
C LEU A 55 0.54 7.48 7.60
N LEU A 56 0.32 6.83 8.75
CA LEU A 56 -0.90 6.09 9.06
C LEU A 56 -2.06 6.98 9.52
N GLU A 57 -1.79 8.22 9.94
CA GLU A 57 -2.81 9.23 10.27
C GLU A 57 -3.51 9.84 9.05
N THR A 58 -3.17 9.38 7.84
CA THR A 58 -3.90 9.79 6.62
C THR A 58 -5.34 9.27 6.65
N PRO A 59 -6.33 10.04 6.12
CA PRO A 59 -7.73 9.60 6.06
C PRO A 59 -7.90 8.24 5.40
N GLU A 60 -7.10 7.95 4.37
CA GLU A 60 -7.10 6.70 3.63
C GLU A 60 -6.57 5.52 4.45
N ALA A 61 -5.43 5.70 5.14
CA ALA A 61 -4.87 4.67 6.01
C ALA A 61 -5.82 4.39 7.19
N ARG A 62 -6.42 5.43 7.75
CA ARG A 62 -7.44 5.32 8.79
C ARG A 62 -8.67 4.53 8.34
N ALA A 63 -9.19 4.78 7.15
CA ALA A 63 -10.33 4.04 6.60
C ALA A 63 -10.02 2.54 6.41
N ILE A 64 -8.79 2.20 5.99
CA ILE A 64 -8.34 0.80 5.88
C ILE A 64 -8.26 0.13 7.25
N LEU A 65 -7.68 0.84 8.24
CA LEU A 65 -7.55 0.38 9.62
C LEU A 65 -8.93 0.15 10.26
N GLU A 66 -9.86 1.09 10.10
CA GLU A 66 -11.23 0.99 10.62
C GLU A 66 -11.98 -0.19 9.98
N ARG A 67 -11.81 -0.43 8.67
CA ARG A 67 -12.38 -1.60 7.99
C ARG A 67 -11.81 -2.92 8.52
N HIS A 68 -10.51 -2.99 8.82
CA HIS A 68 -9.87 -4.19 9.38
C HIS A 68 -10.27 -4.42 10.85
N LEU A 69 -10.35 -3.35 11.66
CA LEU A 69 -10.82 -3.43 13.04
C LEU A 69 -12.29 -3.89 13.13
N ALA A 70 -13.14 -3.42 12.22
CA ALA A 70 -14.52 -3.89 12.12
C ALA A 70 -14.61 -5.41 11.84
N CYS A 71 -13.70 -5.96 11.02
CA CYS A 71 -13.63 -7.41 10.79
C CYS A 71 -13.19 -8.19 12.03
N PHE A 72 -12.32 -7.63 12.88
CA PHE A 72 -11.90 -8.29 14.14
C PHE A 72 -13.01 -8.28 15.20
N GLN A 73 -13.86 -7.24 15.24
CA GLN A 73 -14.98 -7.18 16.19
C GLN A 73 -16.10 -8.18 15.87
N ILE A 74 -16.27 -8.59 14.61
CA ILE A 74 -17.28 -9.58 14.20
C ILE A 74 -16.84 -11.03 14.54
N GLY A 75 -15.56 -11.25 14.91
CA GLY A 75 -15.01 -12.56 15.27
C GLY A 75 -14.96 -12.87 16.77
N ILE A 76 -15.52 -12.03 17.63
CA ILE A 76 -15.58 -12.20 19.10
C ILE A 76 -17.04 -12.29 19.59
N GLU A 77 -17.89 -13.00 18.84
CA GLU A 77 -19.21 -13.47 19.30
C GLU A 77 -19.32 -14.98 19.20
#